data_AF-A0A3C1SIQ4-F1
#
_entry.id   AF-A0A3C1SIQ4-F1
#
_cell.length_a   1.000
_cell.length_b   1.000
_cell.length_c   1.000
_cell.angle_alpha   90.00
_cell.angle_beta   90.00
_cell.angle_gamma   90.00
#
_symmetry.space_group_name_H-M   'P 1'
#
loop_
_entity.id
_entity.type
_entity.pdbx_description
1 polymer ?
#
loop_
_entity_poly.entity_id
_entity_poly.type
_entity_poly.pdbx_seq_one_letter_code
_entity_poly.pdbx_strand_id
1 'polypeptide(L)'
;MSNKIILKAEDLDGYLTQQDMDDLHRLDQMFKETMKSFDPVDEKKIIEGYDKMGHEMQKICSAHPAIKVYSFETDVQAQAEASRVIAKLRDERTDHQEFMYYSQRAYEMLFRMAYTNEPTVKKGHIIVKTPVTFPVQNYAVHKIPDIDAKINNSVMCVMLRGALLPSMIVSKEIEEFSSTGYITPFALFKISRNDTKNESNMEYILDLDKSFFNLEQLDGKDLIFADPMNAT
;
A
#
# COMPACT_ATOMS: atom_id res chain seq x y z
N MET A 1 -28.87 -1.93 -20.46
CA MET A 1 -28.93 -1.78 -18.98
C MET A 1 -27.51 -1.53 -18.53
N SER A 2 -27.25 -0.56 -17.66
CA SER A 2 -25.89 -0.25 -17.21
C SER A 2 -25.44 -1.31 -16.20
N ASN A 3 -24.30 -1.96 -16.44
CA ASN A 3 -23.75 -2.97 -15.52
C ASN A 3 -23.00 -2.27 -14.38
N LYS A 4 -23.75 -1.64 -13.48
CA LYS A 4 -23.20 -0.97 -12.31
C LYS A 4 -23.58 -1.73 -11.05
N ILE A 5 -22.59 -1.99 -10.21
CA ILE A 5 -22.77 -2.51 -8.86
C ILE A 5 -22.67 -1.32 -7.90
N ILE A 6 -23.64 -1.20 -7.00
CA ILE A 6 -23.65 -0.19 -5.94
C ILE A 6 -23.31 -0.92 -4.65
N LEU A 7 -22.16 -0.60 -4.08
CA LEU A 7 -21.73 -1.06 -2.75
C LEU A 7 -22.10 0.03 -1.74
N LYS A 8 -22.79 -0.35 -0.69
CA LYS A 8 -23.21 0.51 0.43
C LYS A 8 -22.36 0.23 1.66
N ALA A 9 -22.40 1.14 2.62
CA ALA A 9 -21.79 0.93 3.93
C ALA A 9 -22.28 -0.38 4.60
N GLU A 10 -23.58 -0.69 4.46
CA GLU A 10 -24.19 -1.92 4.97
C GLU A 10 -23.57 -3.20 4.39
N ASP A 11 -22.98 -3.15 3.19
CA ASP A 11 -22.30 -4.31 2.59
C ASP A 11 -20.98 -4.66 3.30
N LEU A 12 -20.50 -3.76 4.19
CA LEU A 12 -19.33 -3.96 5.05
C LEU A 12 -19.74 -4.34 6.50
N ASP A 13 -21.03 -4.41 6.80
CA ASP A 13 -21.50 -4.77 8.14
C ASP A 13 -21.14 -6.24 8.46
N GLY A 14 -20.66 -6.47 9.67
CA GLY A 14 -20.37 -7.81 10.19
C GLY A 14 -18.95 -8.34 9.93
N TYR A 15 -18.08 -7.59 9.24
CA TYR A 15 -16.66 -7.93 9.15
C TYR A 15 -15.85 -7.51 10.38
N LEU A 16 -16.32 -6.50 11.12
CA LEU A 16 -15.69 -6.02 12.34
C LEU A 16 -16.30 -6.71 13.57
N THR A 17 -15.44 -7.16 14.47
CA THR A 17 -15.84 -7.66 15.78
C THR A 17 -16.20 -6.52 16.72
N GLN A 18 -16.86 -6.83 17.84
CA GLN A 18 -17.14 -5.82 18.87
C GLN A 18 -15.84 -5.17 19.40
N GLN A 19 -14.76 -5.96 19.51
CA GLN A 19 -13.47 -5.44 19.96
C GLN A 19 -12.88 -4.45 18.94
N ASP A 20 -12.97 -4.75 17.64
CA ASP A 20 -12.52 -3.84 16.59
C ASP A 20 -13.29 -2.51 16.65
N MET A 21 -14.60 -2.57 16.84
CA MET A 21 -15.45 -1.37 17.01
C MET A 21 -15.05 -0.56 18.25
N ASP A 22 -14.81 -1.23 19.38
CA ASP A 22 -14.39 -0.60 20.63
C ASP A 22 -13.01 0.08 20.51
N ASP A 23 -12.08 -0.54 19.79
CA ASP A 23 -10.75 0.01 19.53
C ASP A 23 -10.80 1.20 18.54
N LEU A 24 -11.62 1.12 17.49
CA LEU A 24 -11.88 2.25 16.58
C LEU A 24 -12.51 3.43 17.32
N HIS A 25 -13.50 3.18 18.18
CA HIS A 25 -14.12 4.22 19.01
C HIS A 25 -13.11 4.87 19.96
N ARG A 26 -12.20 4.09 20.54
CA ARG A 26 -11.13 4.62 21.41
C ARG A 26 -10.19 5.52 20.63
N LEU A 27 -9.73 5.09 19.45
CA LEU A 27 -8.86 5.89 18.58
C LEU A 27 -9.54 7.18 18.12
N ASP A 28 -10.82 7.13 17.75
CA ASP A 28 -11.61 8.31 17.38
C ASP A 28 -11.72 9.33 18.54
N GLN A 29 -11.95 8.87 19.77
CA GLN A 29 -11.95 9.74 20.95
C GLN A 29 -10.59 10.41 21.17
N MET A 30 -9.50 9.63 21.12
CA MET A 30 -8.14 10.16 21.25
C MET A 30 -7.81 11.19 20.16
N PHE A 31 -8.25 10.94 18.93
CA PHE A 31 -8.09 11.87 17.82
C PHE A 31 -8.90 13.14 18.02
N LYS A 32 -10.19 13.05 18.39
CA LYS A 32 -11.04 14.20 18.72
C LYS A 32 -10.49 15.05 19.87
N GLU A 33 -9.87 14.42 20.86
CA GLU A 33 -9.18 15.13 21.95
C GLU A 33 -7.94 15.87 21.44
N THR A 34 -7.11 15.21 20.65
CA THR A 34 -5.91 15.80 20.04
C THR A 34 -6.27 16.97 19.12
N MET A 35 -7.37 16.84 18.35
CA MET A 35 -7.89 17.86 17.43
C MET A 35 -8.15 19.21 18.11
N LYS A 36 -8.50 19.23 19.40
CA LYS A 36 -8.72 20.47 20.18
C LYS A 36 -7.44 21.30 20.36
N SER A 37 -6.27 20.71 20.10
CA SER A 37 -4.97 21.35 20.27
C SER A 37 -4.45 22.00 18.98
N PHE A 38 -5.20 21.94 17.88
CA PHE A 38 -4.84 22.61 16.62
C PHE A 38 -5.33 24.05 16.53
N ASP A 39 -6.31 24.46 17.36
CA ASP A 39 -6.83 25.83 17.37
C ASP A 39 -7.14 26.32 18.80
N PRO A 40 -6.29 27.17 19.40
CA PRO A 40 -4.98 27.59 18.89
C PRO A 40 -3.97 26.43 18.89
N VAL A 41 -2.97 26.51 18.02
CA VAL A 41 -1.93 25.48 17.90
C VAL A 41 -1.13 25.36 19.21
N ASP A 42 -1.20 24.18 19.83
CA ASP A 42 -0.42 23.75 20.98
C ASP A 42 0.43 22.54 20.57
N GLU A 43 1.61 22.81 20.00
CA GLU A 43 2.51 21.79 19.42
C GLU A 43 2.83 20.67 20.42
N LYS A 44 3.01 21.01 21.69
CA LYS A 44 3.34 20.03 22.73
C LYS A 44 2.20 19.03 22.92
N LYS A 45 0.95 19.51 23.00
CA LYS A 45 -0.21 18.62 23.13
C LYS A 45 -0.50 17.82 21.87
N ILE A 46 -0.22 18.40 20.69
CA ILE A 46 -0.32 17.66 19.43
C ILE A 46 0.64 16.48 19.45
N ILE A 47 1.92 16.71 19.78
CA ILE A 47 2.93 15.65 19.89
C ILE A 47 2.51 14.61 20.93
N GLU A 48 2.14 15.04 22.15
CA GLU A 48 1.69 14.11 23.20
C GLU A 48 0.46 13.29 22.78
N GLY A 49 -0.47 13.87 22.01
CA GLY A 49 -1.66 13.21 21.49
C GLY A 49 -1.32 12.14 20.45
N TYR A 50 -0.48 12.47 19.46
CA TYR A 50 -0.03 11.53 18.44
C TYR A 50 0.88 10.44 19.00
N ASP A 51 1.73 10.74 19.99
CA ASP A 51 2.53 9.74 20.68
C ASP A 51 1.63 8.71 21.36
N LYS A 52 0.65 9.15 22.16
CA LYS A 52 -0.30 8.24 22.82
C LYS A 52 -1.07 7.39 21.81
N MET A 53 -1.54 8.00 20.73
CA MET A 53 -2.27 7.30 19.67
C MET A 53 -1.38 6.27 18.96
N GLY A 54 -0.12 6.61 18.69
CA GLY A 54 0.85 5.68 18.09
C GLY A 54 1.08 4.43 18.95
N HIS A 55 1.20 4.58 20.28
CA HIS A 55 1.33 3.45 21.19
C HIS A 55 0.07 2.57 21.20
N GLU A 56 -1.12 3.18 21.18
CA GLU A 56 -2.37 2.42 21.15
C GLU A 56 -2.55 1.69 19.80
N MET A 57 -2.24 2.35 18.68
CA MET A 57 -2.24 1.72 17.36
C MET A 57 -1.27 0.55 17.28
N GLN A 58 -0.06 0.68 17.82
CA GLN A 58 0.91 -0.42 17.86
C GLN A 58 0.36 -1.62 18.64
N LYS A 59 -0.28 -1.36 19.79
CA LYS A 59 -0.92 -2.41 20.59
C LYS A 59 -2.05 -3.09 19.82
N ILE A 60 -2.95 -2.33 19.19
CA ILE A 60 -4.04 -2.88 18.36
C ILE A 60 -3.44 -3.73 17.23
N CYS A 61 -2.54 -3.17 16.41
CA CYS A 61 -1.93 -3.90 15.29
C CYS A 61 -1.19 -5.17 15.73
N SER A 62 -0.58 -5.20 16.93
CA SER A 62 0.09 -6.40 17.44
C SER A 62 -0.85 -7.59 17.67
N ALA A 63 -2.15 -7.33 17.86
CA ALA A 63 -3.18 -8.36 17.97
C ALA A 63 -3.66 -8.88 16.60
N HIS A 64 -3.33 -8.19 15.50
CA HIS A 64 -3.77 -8.53 14.14
C HIS A 64 -2.56 -8.88 13.25
N PRO A 65 -2.13 -10.15 13.18
CA PRO A 65 -0.93 -10.54 12.44
C PRO A 65 -1.02 -10.29 10.92
N ALA A 66 -2.24 -10.15 10.39
CA ALA A 66 -2.49 -9.81 8.99
C ALA A 66 -2.28 -8.32 8.67
N ILE A 67 -2.21 -7.45 9.69
CA ILE A 67 -1.98 -6.02 9.54
C ILE A 67 -0.52 -5.74 9.87
N LYS A 68 0.24 -5.37 8.85
CA LYS A 68 1.67 -5.04 8.98
C LYS A 68 1.86 -3.56 8.73
N VAL A 69 2.30 -2.85 9.78
CA VAL A 69 2.58 -1.41 9.71
C VAL A 69 4.09 -1.21 9.65
N TYR A 70 4.56 -0.54 8.61
CA TYR A 70 5.99 -0.38 8.33
C TYR A 70 6.80 0.13 9.53
N SER A 71 6.31 1.17 10.21
CA SER A 71 7.00 1.74 11.37
C SER A 71 6.99 0.84 12.61
N PHE A 72 6.12 -0.18 12.69
CA PHE A 72 6.08 -1.10 13.83
C PHE A 72 6.91 -2.36 13.59
N GLU A 73 7.16 -2.70 12.32
CA GLU A 73 7.81 -3.95 11.91
C GLU A 73 9.29 -3.77 11.53
N THR A 74 9.77 -2.53 11.41
CA THR A 74 11.13 -2.21 10.96
C THR A 74 11.98 -1.57 12.05
N ASP A 75 13.30 -1.58 11.87
CA ASP A 75 14.23 -0.97 12.82
C ASP A 75 14.17 0.57 12.82
N VAL A 76 14.81 1.18 13.83
CA VAL A 76 14.79 2.63 14.05
C VAL A 76 15.33 3.44 12.84
N GLN A 77 16.28 2.90 12.08
CA GLN A 77 16.81 3.60 10.92
C GLN A 77 15.79 3.62 9.78
N ALA A 78 15.16 2.46 9.51
CA ALA A 78 14.09 2.34 8.52
C ALA A 78 12.85 3.18 8.90
N GLN A 79 12.51 3.25 10.20
CA GLN A 79 11.46 4.12 10.71
C GLN A 79 11.74 5.59 10.42
N ALA A 80 12.96 6.07 10.68
CA ALA A 80 13.35 7.45 10.41
C ALA A 80 13.30 7.79 8.91
N GLU A 81 13.68 6.84 8.05
CA GLU A 81 13.53 6.99 6.61
C GLU A 81 12.05 7.13 6.21
N ALA A 82 11.19 6.25 6.72
CA ALA A 82 9.76 6.28 6.44
C ALA A 82 9.13 7.61 6.87
N SER A 83 9.45 8.11 8.07
CA SER A 83 8.96 9.40 8.56
C SER A 83 9.34 10.55 7.63
N ARG A 84 10.56 10.56 7.08
CA ARG A 84 10.99 11.60 6.12
C ARG A 84 10.25 11.53 4.79
N VAL A 85 9.99 10.31 4.30
CA VAL A 85 9.21 10.10 3.07
C VAL A 85 7.77 10.56 3.27
N ILE A 86 7.12 10.14 4.36
CA ILE A 86 5.73 10.53 4.66
C ILE A 86 5.61 12.03 4.92
N ALA A 87 6.58 12.66 5.58
CA ALA A 87 6.59 14.11 5.77
C ALA A 87 6.57 14.86 4.42
N LYS A 88 7.34 14.40 3.44
CA LYS A 88 7.33 14.97 2.08
C LYS A 88 6.01 14.72 1.34
N LEU A 89 5.41 13.53 1.49
CA LEU A 89 4.11 13.23 0.88
C LEU A 89 2.94 14.02 1.49
N ARG A 90 3.11 14.57 2.70
CA ARG A 90 2.08 15.35 3.42
C ARG A 90 2.32 16.87 3.38
N ASP A 91 3.50 17.32 2.97
CA ASP A 91 3.81 18.76 2.88
C ASP A 91 3.13 19.36 1.64
N GLU A 92 2.26 20.34 1.84
CA GLU A 92 1.57 21.06 0.76
C GLU A 92 2.54 21.78 -0.19
N ARG A 93 3.78 22.00 0.23
CA ARG A 93 4.83 22.65 -0.56
C ARG A 93 5.62 21.67 -1.43
N THR A 94 5.41 20.36 -1.27
CA THR A 94 6.09 19.36 -2.09
C THR A 94 5.54 19.42 -3.51
N ASP A 95 6.43 19.68 -4.47
CA ASP A 95 6.06 19.79 -5.87
C ASP A 95 5.71 18.42 -6.47
N HIS A 96 5.16 18.43 -7.68
CA HIS A 96 4.72 17.21 -8.34
C HIS A 96 5.85 16.20 -8.59
N GLN A 97 7.05 16.64 -8.98
CA GLN A 97 8.17 15.72 -9.26
C GLN A 97 8.71 15.10 -7.98
N GLU A 98 8.87 15.89 -6.92
CA GLU A 98 9.20 15.38 -5.59
C GLU A 98 8.12 14.42 -5.09
N PHE A 99 6.84 14.75 -5.24
CA PHE A 99 5.74 13.89 -4.82
C PHE A 99 5.79 12.52 -5.50
N MET A 100 6.02 12.49 -6.82
CA MET A 100 6.16 11.25 -7.59
C MET A 100 7.35 10.42 -7.11
N TYR A 101 8.49 11.06 -6.88
CA TYR A 101 9.69 10.41 -6.35
C TYR A 101 9.47 9.79 -4.96
N TYR A 102 8.90 10.55 -4.03
CA TYR A 102 8.63 10.04 -2.68
C TYR A 102 7.52 8.98 -2.67
N SER A 103 6.56 9.04 -3.60
CA SER A 103 5.55 8.00 -3.77
C SER A 103 6.19 6.70 -4.21
N GLN A 104 7.09 6.74 -5.20
CA GLN A 104 7.87 5.57 -5.62
C GLN A 104 8.63 4.96 -4.44
N ARG A 105 9.36 5.79 -3.68
CA ARG A 105 10.11 5.31 -2.50
C ARG A 105 9.21 4.67 -1.46
N ALA A 106 8.05 5.25 -1.17
CA ALA A 106 7.12 4.67 -0.19
C ALA A 106 6.67 3.26 -0.60
N TYR A 107 6.33 3.06 -1.88
CA TYR A 107 5.91 1.74 -2.37
C TYR A 107 7.05 0.74 -2.51
N GLU A 108 8.27 1.17 -2.85
CA GLU A 108 9.46 0.30 -2.78
C GLU A 108 9.72 -0.18 -1.34
N MET A 109 9.57 0.71 -0.35
CA MET A 109 9.69 0.36 1.07
C MET A 109 8.61 -0.66 1.48
N LEU A 110 7.34 -0.45 1.09
CA LEU A 110 6.26 -1.39 1.35
C LEU A 110 6.47 -2.73 0.66
N PHE A 111 6.94 -2.74 -0.59
CA PHE A 111 7.27 -3.97 -1.31
C PHE A 111 8.34 -4.78 -0.58
N ARG A 112 9.41 -4.12 -0.13
CA ARG A 112 10.47 -4.78 0.64
C ARG A 112 9.94 -5.39 1.92
N MET A 113 9.06 -4.68 2.62
CA MET A 113 8.40 -5.20 3.83
C MET A 113 7.56 -6.44 3.53
N ALA A 114 6.78 -6.43 2.45
CA ALA A 114 5.88 -7.52 2.10
C ALA A 114 6.61 -8.79 1.63
N TYR A 115 7.70 -8.64 0.85
CA TYR A 115 8.30 -9.79 0.16
C TYR A 115 9.72 -10.14 0.62
N THR A 116 10.50 -9.16 1.08
CA THR A 116 11.97 -9.30 1.23
C THR A 116 12.48 -9.14 2.66
N ASN A 117 11.64 -8.73 3.63
CA ASN A 117 12.08 -8.54 5.01
C ASN A 117 12.52 -9.84 5.70
N GLU A 118 12.01 -10.98 5.26
CA GLU A 118 12.44 -12.28 5.77
C GLU A 118 13.67 -12.80 5.02
N PRO A 119 14.71 -13.28 5.73
CA PRO A 119 15.88 -13.84 5.10
C PRO A 119 15.51 -15.10 4.30
N THR A 120 15.67 -15.04 2.99
CA THR A 120 15.49 -16.20 2.12
C THR A 120 16.76 -17.04 2.10
N VAL A 121 16.62 -18.35 2.36
CA VAL A 121 17.73 -19.31 2.25
C VAL A 121 18.16 -19.44 0.78
N LYS A 122 17.20 -19.36 -0.13
CA LYS A 122 17.40 -19.47 -1.57
C LYS A 122 17.68 -18.09 -2.16
N LYS A 123 18.72 -18.01 -3.01
CA LYS A 123 19.15 -16.78 -3.66
C LYS A 123 18.96 -16.90 -5.17
N GLY A 124 18.34 -15.89 -5.76
CA GLY A 124 18.27 -15.68 -7.20
C GLY A 124 19.49 -14.90 -7.71
N HIS A 125 19.57 -14.75 -9.03
CA HIS A 125 20.57 -13.91 -9.68
C HIS A 125 19.93 -13.07 -10.78
N ILE A 126 20.23 -11.77 -10.78
CA ILE A 126 19.98 -10.90 -11.94
C ILE A 126 21.26 -10.88 -12.78
N ILE A 127 21.13 -11.18 -14.07
CA ILE A 127 22.23 -11.20 -15.03
C ILE A 127 21.98 -10.13 -16.08
N VAL A 128 22.83 -9.09 -16.10
CA VAL A 128 22.69 -7.96 -17.02
C VAL A 128 23.86 -7.94 -18.00
N LYS A 129 23.56 -7.82 -19.28
CA LYS A 129 24.57 -7.66 -20.34
C LYS A 129 25.24 -6.29 -20.17
N THR A 130 26.56 -6.28 -19.96
CA THR A 130 27.30 -5.01 -19.80
C THR A 130 27.74 -4.43 -21.14
N PRO A 131 28.12 -3.14 -21.20
CA PRO A 131 28.73 -2.56 -22.40
C PRO A 131 30.12 -3.14 -22.76
N VAL A 132 30.75 -3.92 -21.87
CA VAL A 132 32.09 -4.48 -22.11
C VAL A 132 31.98 -5.75 -22.96
N THR A 133 32.50 -5.69 -24.19
CA THR A 133 32.40 -6.76 -25.19
C THR A 133 33.73 -7.36 -25.63
N PHE A 134 34.87 -6.83 -25.15
CA PHE A 134 36.21 -7.30 -25.48
C PHE A 134 36.94 -7.79 -24.22
N PRO A 135 37.57 -8.98 -24.22
CA PRO A 135 37.70 -9.93 -25.33
C PRO A 135 36.44 -10.77 -25.59
N VAL A 136 35.48 -10.77 -24.67
CA VAL A 136 34.17 -11.44 -24.77
C VAL A 136 33.11 -10.59 -24.08
N GLN A 137 31.84 -10.84 -24.38
CA GLN A 137 30.71 -10.20 -23.71
C GLN A 137 30.74 -10.49 -22.19
N ASN A 138 30.86 -9.44 -21.39
CA ASN A 138 30.78 -9.53 -19.94
C ASN A 138 29.35 -9.29 -19.43
N TYR A 139 29.02 -9.92 -18.31
CA TYR A 139 27.74 -9.76 -17.63
C TYR A 139 27.95 -9.32 -16.18
N ALA A 140 27.11 -8.41 -15.70
CA ALA A 140 27.00 -8.08 -14.29
C ALA A 140 26.05 -9.08 -13.64
N VAL A 141 26.49 -9.70 -12.55
CA VAL A 141 25.72 -10.72 -11.84
C VAL A 141 25.48 -10.23 -10.41
N HIS A 142 24.21 -10.03 -10.06
CA HIS A 142 23.80 -9.55 -8.76
C HIS A 142 22.99 -10.62 -8.04
N LYS A 143 23.33 -10.89 -6.79
CA LYS A 143 22.56 -11.81 -5.94
C LYS A 143 21.36 -11.07 -5.38
N ILE A 144 20.19 -11.67 -5.51
CA ILE A 144 18.94 -11.16 -4.94
C ILE A 144 18.26 -12.24 -4.10
N PRO A 145 17.39 -11.87 -3.15
CA PRO A 145 16.48 -12.81 -2.52
C PRO A 145 15.65 -13.54 -3.59
N ASP A 146 15.54 -14.86 -3.50
CA ASP A 146 14.59 -15.60 -4.34
C ASP A 146 13.19 -15.49 -3.73
N ILE A 147 12.33 -14.69 -4.37
CA ILE A 147 10.93 -14.50 -3.99
C ILE A 147 9.96 -14.93 -5.08
N ASP A 148 10.42 -15.65 -6.11
CA ASP A 148 9.64 -16.03 -7.28
C ASP A 148 8.32 -16.71 -6.91
N ALA A 149 8.35 -17.61 -5.92
CA ALA A 149 7.17 -18.33 -5.44
C ALA A 149 6.12 -17.43 -4.80
N LYS A 150 6.50 -16.23 -4.34
CA LYS A 150 5.59 -15.24 -3.74
C LYS A 150 4.98 -14.28 -4.77
N ILE A 151 5.58 -14.15 -5.97
CA ILE A 151 5.23 -13.10 -6.93
C ILE A 151 4.77 -13.62 -8.30
N ASN A 152 5.21 -14.81 -8.74
CA ASN A 152 4.97 -15.32 -10.10
C ASN A 152 3.52 -15.76 -10.39
N ASN A 153 2.62 -15.65 -9.40
CA ASN A 153 1.20 -15.95 -9.55
C ASN A 153 0.32 -14.73 -9.22
N SER A 154 0.89 -13.53 -9.22
CA SER A 154 0.20 -12.31 -8.81
C SER A 154 -0.62 -11.64 -9.92
N VAL A 155 -1.62 -10.85 -9.53
CA VAL A 155 -2.33 -9.92 -10.42
C VAL A 155 -2.45 -8.57 -9.72
N MET A 156 -2.06 -7.49 -10.39
CA MET A 156 -2.26 -6.13 -9.87
C MET A 156 -3.71 -5.71 -10.05
N CYS A 157 -4.43 -5.56 -8.95
CA CYS A 157 -5.80 -5.08 -8.93
C CYS A 157 -5.82 -3.58 -8.64
N VAL A 158 -6.29 -2.80 -9.61
CA VAL A 158 -6.18 -1.34 -9.58
C VAL A 158 -7.55 -0.70 -9.40
N MET A 159 -7.75 -0.07 -8.24
CA MET A 159 -8.90 0.80 -7.99
C MET A 159 -8.67 2.16 -8.65
N LEU A 160 -9.24 2.37 -9.84
CA LEU A 160 -9.02 3.61 -10.58
C LEU A 160 -9.68 4.80 -9.87
N ARG A 161 -9.03 5.97 -9.77
CA ARG A 161 -7.79 6.38 -10.48
C ARG A 161 -6.52 6.42 -9.63
N GLY A 162 -6.65 6.66 -8.32
CA GLY A 162 -5.50 6.94 -7.44
C GLY A 162 -4.50 5.79 -7.30
N ALA A 163 -4.95 4.55 -7.45
CA ALA A 163 -4.12 3.36 -7.28
C ALA A 163 -3.22 3.05 -8.49
N LEU A 164 -3.36 3.73 -9.64
CA LEU A 164 -2.64 3.35 -10.87
C LEU A 164 -1.12 3.47 -10.72
N LEU A 165 -0.62 4.64 -10.28
CA LEU A 165 0.80 4.87 -10.09
C LEU A 165 1.41 3.90 -9.05
N PRO A 166 0.85 3.78 -7.83
CA PRO A 166 1.22 2.74 -6.89
C PRO A 166 1.31 1.34 -7.47
N SER A 167 0.30 0.94 -8.25
CA SER A 167 0.25 -0.39 -8.85
C SER A 167 1.32 -0.60 -9.90
N MET A 168 1.66 0.43 -10.67
CA MET A 168 2.77 0.40 -11.61
C MET A 168 4.12 0.25 -10.90
N ILE A 169 4.33 0.96 -9.78
CA ILE A 169 5.57 0.85 -8.98
C ILE A 169 5.71 -0.58 -8.45
N VAL A 170 4.67 -1.12 -7.80
CA VAL A 170 4.70 -2.48 -7.24
C VAL A 170 4.87 -3.53 -8.33
N SER A 171 4.19 -3.40 -9.48
CA SER A 171 4.38 -4.30 -10.62
C SER A 171 5.82 -4.26 -11.15
N LYS A 172 6.47 -3.09 -11.13
CA LYS A 172 7.84 -2.95 -11.57
C LYS A 172 8.80 -3.64 -10.61
N GLU A 173 8.59 -3.50 -9.30
CA GLU A 173 9.37 -4.24 -8.30
C GLU A 173 9.20 -5.76 -8.47
N ILE A 174 7.99 -6.25 -8.77
CA ILE A 174 7.77 -7.68 -9.08
C ILE A 174 8.61 -8.12 -10.29
N GLU A 175 8.60 -7.35 -11.38
CA GLU A 175 9.38 -7.65 -12.59
C GLU A 175 10.89 -7.69 -12.28
N GLU A 176 11.41 -6.72 -11.53
CA GLU A 176 12.84 -6.59 -11.21
C GLU A 176 13.34 -7.69 -10.27
N PHE A 177 12.49 -8.19 -9.37
CA PHE A 177 12.84 -9.30 -8.46
C PHE A 177 12.57 -10.69 -9.04
N SER A 178 11.86 -10.79 -10.16
CA SER A 178 11.54 -12.07 -10.78
C SER A 178 12.74 -12.63 -11.56
N SER A 179 13.16 -13.86 -11.24
CA SER A 179 14.25 -14.54 -11.97
C SER A 179 13.85 -15.00 -13.38
N THR A 180 12.56 -15.05 -13.67
CA THR A 180 12.00 -15.54 -14.95
C THR A 180 11.55 -14.44 -15.91
N GLY A 181 11.67 -13.16 -15.51
CA GLY A 181 11.10 -12.02 -16.23
C GLY A 181 9.56 -11.98 -16.21
N TYR A 182 8.94 -12.47 -15.13
CA TYR A 182 7.51 -12.40 -14.90
C TYR A 182 7.00 -10.94 -14.94
N ILE A 183 5.98 -10.70 -15.75
CA ILE A 183 5.31 -9.41 -15.87
C ILE A 183 3.91 -9.56 -15.27
N THR A 184 3.63 -8.79 -14.23
CA THR A 184 2.34 -8.86 -13.53
C THR A 184 1.21 -8.34 -14.43
N PRO A 185 0.15 -9.14 -14.67
CA PRO A 185 -1.04 -8.65 -15.36
C PRO A 185 -1.83 -7.67 -14.50
N PHE A 186 -2.61 -6.80 -15.13
CA PHE A 186 -3.42 -5.78 -14.47
C PHE A 186 -4.91 -6.08 -14.63
N ALA A 187 -5.65 -5.96 -13.53
CA ALA A 187 -7.10 -5.94 -13.47
C ALA A 187 -7.56 -4.55 -13.03
N LEU A 188 -8.25 -3.82 -13.91
CA LEU A 188 -8.61 -2.42 -13.68
C LEU A 188 -10.08 -2.32 -13.27
N PHE A 189 -10.35 -1.74 -12.10
CA PHE A 189 -11.69 -1.57 -11.56
C PHE A 189 -12.06 -0.09 -11.58
N LYS A 190 -13.11 0.27 -12.33
CA LYS A 190 -13.64 1.63 -12.34
C LYS A 190 -14.60 1.81 -11.17
N ILE A 191 -14.05 2.20 -10.03
CA ILE A 191 -14.80 2.55 -8.84
C ILE A 191 -14.87 4.08 -8.66
N SER A 192 -15.95 4.57 -8.08
CA SER A 192 -16.07 5.96 -7.67
C SER A 192 -17.04 6.10 -6.52
N ARG A 193 -16.70 6.95 -5.57
CA ARG A 193 -17.59 7.36 -4.49
C ARG A 193 -18.70 8.25 -5.04
N ASN A 194 -19.91 8.10 -4.51
CA ASN A 194 -21.01 9.02 -4.77
C ASN A 194 -20.89 10.25 -3.86
N ASP A 195 -20.30 11.33 -4.37
CA ASP A 195 -20.03 12.55 -3.59
C ASP A 195 -21.28 13.34 -3.16
N THR A 196 -22.49 12.91 -3.55
CA THR A 196 -23.75 13.47 -3.04
C THR A 196 -24.19 12.88 -1.70
N LYS A 197 -23.50 11.84 -1.23
CA LYS A 197 -23.79 11.08 0.00
C LYS A 197 -22.83 11.48 1.12
N ASN A 198 -23.29 11.35 2.36
CA ASN A 198 -22.48 11.51 3.57
C ASN A 198 -21.87 10.15 3.97
N GLU A 199 -20.95 10.16 4.94
CA GLU A 199 -20.27 8.96 5.43
C GLU A 199 -21.25 7.83 5.83
N SER A 200 -22.32 8.17 6.54
CA SER A 200 -23.32 7.19 7.02
C SER A 200 -24.20 6.56 5.94
N ASN A 201 -24.20 7.09 4.71
CA ASN A 201 -24.96 6.53 3.59
C ASN A 201 -24.12 6.46 2.31
N MET A 202 -22.81 6.27 2.49
CA MET A 202 -21.85 6.27 1.40
C MET A 202 -22.14 5.13 0.41
N GLU A 203 -22.06 5.46 -0.87
CA GLU A 203 -22.23 4.51 -1.97
C GLU A 203 -20.97 4.52 -2.83
N TYR A 204 -20.37 3.36 -3.03
CA TYR A 204 -19.33 3.13 -4.02
C TYR A 204 -19.93 2.50 -5.27
N ILE A 205 -19.72 3.15 -6.41
CA ILE A 205 -20.24 2.70 -7.70
C ILE A 205 -19.11 2.01 -8.45
N LEU A 206 -19.22 0.71 -8.65
CA LEU A 206 -18.37 -0.08 -9.52
C LEU A 206 -19.02 -0.14 -10.91
N ASP A 207 -18.37 0.49 -11.89
CA ASP A 207 -18.80 0.54 -13.29
C ASP A 207 -18.12 -0.59 -14.08
N LEU A 208 -18.80 -1.72 -14.23
CA LEU A 208 -18.25 -2.90 -14.92
C LEU A 208 -18.02 -2.62 -16.40
N ASP A 209 -18.84 -1.76 -17.01
CA ASP A 209 -18.70 -1.36 -18.43
C ASP A 209 -17.42 -0.55 -18.68
N LYS A 210 -16.82 0.02 -17.63
CA LYS A 210 -15.55 0.78 -17.67
C LYS A 210 -14.42 0.12 -16.88
N SER A 211 -14.64 -1.10 -16.43
CA SER A 211 -13.63 -1.93 -15.79
C SER A 211 -13.04 -2.90 -16.81
N PHE A 212 -11.76 -3.24 -16.65
CA PHE A 212 -11.02 -4.09 -17.60
C PHE A 212 -10.35 -5.23 -16.83
N PHE A 213 -11.06 -6.35 -16.73
CA PHE A 213 -10.58 -7.58 -16.11
C PHE A 213 -11.37 -8.78 -16.63
N ASN A 214 -10.84 -9.99 -16.44
CA ASN A 214 -11.56 -11.23 -16.65
C ASN A 214 -11.55 -12.04 -15.34
N LEU A 215 -12.72 -12.33 -14.77
CA LEU A 215 -12.85 -13.05 -13.50
C LEU A 215 -12.17 -14.43 -13.53
N GLU A 216 -12.26 -15.17 -14.63
CA GLU A 216 -11.65 -16.49 -14.75
C GLU A 216 -10.11 -16.41 -14.69
N GLN A 217 -9.53 -15.27 -15.09
CA GLN A 217 -8.09 -15.05 -15.03
C GLN A 217 -7.62 -14.62 -13.64
N LEU A 218 -8.53 -14.26 -12.73
CA LEU A 218 -8.23 -13.93 -11.33
C LEU A 218 -8.32 -15.16 -10.41
N ASP A 219 -8.99 -16.22 -10.86
CA ASP A 219 -9.18 -17.42 -10.04
C ASP A 219 -7.85 -18.09 -9.71
N GLY A 220 -7.65 -18.41 -8.42
CA GLY A 220 -6.40 -18.96 -7.89
C GLY A 220 -5.17 -18.06 -7.98
N LYS A 221 -5.33 -16.75 -8.24
CA LYS A 221 -4.23 -15.78 -8.29
C LYS A 221 -4.04 -15.02 -6.98
N ASP A 222 -2.82 -14.57 -6.76
CA ASP A 222 -2.49 -13.68 -5.65
C ASP A 222 -2.86 -12.23 -6.02
N LEU A 223 -3.97 -11.75 -5.50
CA LEU A 223 -4.49 -10.41 -5.84
C LEU A 223 -3.79 -9.34 -5.00
N ILE A 224 -3.11 -8.40 -5.67
CA ILE A 224 -2.37 -7.32 -5.01
C ILE A 224 -3.10 -6.00 -5.25
N PHE A 225 -3.42 -5.30 -4.16
CA PHE A 225 -4.03 -3.97 -4.20
C PHE A 225 -3.04 -2.95 -3.65
N ALA A 226 -2.66 -1.97 -4.47
CA ALA A 226 -1.80 -0.87 -4.07
C ALA A 226 -2.61 0.45 -4.05
N ASP A 227 -3.45 0.61 -3.04
CA ASP A 227 -4.27 1.82 -2.88
C ASP A 227 -3.59 2.80 -1.90
N PRO A 228 -3.34 4.06 -2.30
CA PRO A 228 -2.66 5.03 -1.45
C PRO A 228 -3.50 5.52 -0.27
N MET A 229 -4.83 5.36 -0.31
CA MET A 229 -5.70 5.87 0.76
C MET A 229 -6.83 4.90 1.06
N ASN A 230 -6.87 4.44 2.32
CA ASN A 230 -8.02 3.73 2.87
C ASN A 230 -8.63 4.61 3.97
N ALA A 231 -9.82 5.15 3.73
CA ALA A 231 -10.37 6.26 4.51
C ALA A 231 -11.70 5.94 5.24
N THR A 232 -12.48 4.99 4.74
CA THR A 232 -13.80 4.58 5.25
C THR A 232 -13.78 3.08 5.47
#